data_AF-C7YV83-F1
#
_entry.id   AF-C7YV83-F1
#
_cell.length_a   1.000
_cell.length_b   1.000
_cell.length_c   1.000
_cell.angle_alpha   90.00
_cell.angle_beta   90.00
_cell.angle_gamma   90.00
#
_symmetry.space_group_name_H-M   'P 1'
#
loop_
_entity.id
_entity.type
_entity.pdbx_description
1 polymer ?
#
loop_
_entity_poly.entity_id
_entity_poly.type
_entity_poly.pdbx_seq_one_letter_code
_entity_poly.pdbx_strand_id
1 'polypeptide(L)'
;MTTPNALRLELATPEDIPDMVDLWFEAFKDPDMQRLWPGTPGVRKWWHDANYNDIINKPLARYVKVVDPDTLDAQGRPRIAAYAKWDTAMPEERGRRYPPWHEDMPSEECQAFFKREEDERKRVMGDYKHYYLDTLATHPDYQRRGAGSMLMKWGCDLADKNGVGAYVDASKAGAPLYERFGFVDENRRSELGVQSEIEVAEPREMTFGLFSKTVWCLRPADADATQRNNVLRVVTISIACPLPSTSSHGGKASADQKGDDALAGREERGVRSHRFPPNPTSNRRIKFQGLYICVFNEETQHQKTLEENVGEYQDFEVPKGYTTYVRGADVVCWLI
;
A
#
# COMPACT_ATOMS: atom_id res chain seq x y z
N MET A 1 23.43 29.52 -1.94
CA MET A 1 22.92 28.15 -2.17
C MET A 1 21.41 28.27 -2.18
N THR A 2 20.79 28.09 -3.35
CA THR A 2 19.34 28.06 -3.51
C THR A 2 18.79 26.84 -2.79
N THR A 3 17.78 27.02 -1.95
CA THR A 3 17.06 25.90 -1.33
C THR A 3 16.47 25.02 -2.43
N PRO A 4 16.69 23.70 -2.43
CA PRO A 4 16.08 22.82 -3.43
C PRO A 4 14.55 22.97 -3.38
N ASN A 5 13.93 23.14 -4.54
CA ASN A 5 12.49 23.12 -4.67
C ASN A 5 11.95 21.73 -4.33
N ALA A 6 10.75 21.69 -3.76
CA ALA A 6 10.08 20.43 -3.48
C ALA A 6 9.71 19.69 -4.77
N LEU A 7 9.82 18.36 -4.75
CA LEU A 7 9.30 17.49 -5.79
C LEU A 7 7.79 17.75 -6.00
N ARG A 8 7.32 17.62 -7.24
CA ARG A 8 5.93 17.90 -7.61
C ARG A 8 5.25 16.67 -8.19
N LEU A 9 4.01 16.42 -7.78
CA LEU A 9 3.19 15.34 -8.31
C LEU A 9 2.29 15.85 -9.44
N GLU A 10 2.28 15.15 -10.57
CA GLU A 10 1.57 15.52 -11.79
C GLU A 10 0.95 14.29 -12.44
N LEU A 11 -0.06 14.47 -13.30
CA LEU A 11 -0.50 13.40 -14.20
C LEU A 11 0.50 13.26 -15.34
N ALA A 12 0.76 12.02 -15.77
CA ALA A 12 1.60 11.79 -16.93
C ALA A 12 0.82 12.07 -18.23
N THR A 13 1.54 12.53 -19.25
CA THR A 13 1.06 12.74 -20.61
C THR A 13 1.83 11.84 -21.58
N PRO A 14 1.38 11.70 -22.83
CA PRO A 14 2.12 10.92 -23.82
C PRO A 14 3.56 11.38 -24.07
N GLU A 15 3.85 12.67 -23.84
CA GLU A 15 5.19 13.24 -24.01
C GLU A 15 6.18 12.78 -22.94
N ASP A 16 5.70 12.23 -21.82
CA ASP A 16 6.52 11.74 -20.71
C ASP A 16 7.00 10.29 -20.92
N ILE A 17 6.39 9.56 -21.86
CA ILE A 17 6.59 8.12 -22.02
C ILE A 17 8.06 7.75 -22.30
N PRO A 18 8.81 8.47 -23.16
CA PRO A 18 10.22 8.15 -23.38
C PRO A 18 11.02 8.13 -22.06
N ASP A 19 10.86 9.15 -21.21
CA ASP A 19 11.55 9.24 -19.93
C ASP A 19 11.05 8.20 -18.92
N MET A 20 9.75 7.88 -18.94
CA MET A 20 9.19 6.81 -18.10
C MET A 20 9.69 5.42 -18.47
N VAL A 21 9.87 5.15 -19.77
CA VAL A 21 10.47 3.90 -20.26
C VAL A 21 11.91 3.80 -19.77
N ASP A 22 12.72 4.85 -19.97
CA ASP A 22 14.10 4.87 -19.49
C ASP A 22 14.18 4.70 -17.98
N LEU A 23 13.35 5.42 -17.22
CA LEU A 23 13.25 5.29 -15.76
C LEU A 23 12.90 3.87 -15.34
N TRP A 24 11.98 3.19 -16.04
CA TRP A 24 11.61 1.81 -15.72
C TRP A 24 12.82 0.87 -15.81
N PHE A 25 13.58 0.93 -16.92
CA PHE A 25 14.77 0.11 -17.11
C PHE A 25 15.90 0.47 -16.15
N GLU A 26 15.97 1.72 -15.69
CA GLU A 26 16.92 2.13 -14.65
C GLU A 26 16.51 1.66 -13.24
N ALA A 27 15.21 1.59 -12.96
CA ALA A 27 14.67 1.17 -11.67
C ALA A 27 14.63 -0.35 -11.49
N PHE A 28 14.36 -1.11 -12.56
CA PHE A 28 14.18 -2.57 -12.52
C PHE A 28 15.37 -3.30 -13.15
N LYS A 29 16.50 -3.34 -12.43
CA LYS A 29 17.74 -4.02 -12.85
C LYS A 29 17.94 -5.42 -12.28
N ASP A 30 16.93 -5.96 -11.60
CA ASP A 30 17.00 -7.32 -11.10
C ASP A 30 17.09 -8.32 -12.28
N PRO A 31 17.95 -9.35 -12.21
CA PRO A 31 18.18 -10.29 -13.31
C PRO A 31 16.91 -10.91 -13.89
N ASP A 32 15.90 -11.15 -13.06
CA ASP A 32 14.69 -11.84 -13.47
C ASP A 32 13.72 -10.89 -14.16
N MET A 33 13.67 -9.64 -13.70
CA MET A 33 12.95 -8.58 -14.41
C MET A 33 13.61 -8.30 -15.76
N GLN A 34 14.94 -8.31 -15.82
CA GLN A 34 15.69 -8.15 -17.06
C GLN A 34 15.52 -9.34 -18.02
N ARG A 35 15.25 -10.53 -17.49
CA ARG A 35 14.89 -11.70 -18.31
C ARG A 35 13.53 -11.55 -18.98
N LEU A 36 12.53 -11.05 -18.24
CA LEU A 36 11.17 -10.85 -18.76
C LEU A 36 11.05 -9.61 -19.66
N TRP A 37 11.71 -8.51 -19.30
CA TRP A 37 11.85 -7.29 -20.11
C TRP A 37 13.32 -7.05 -20.43
N PRO A 38 13.87 -7.74 -21.44
CA PRO A 38 15.22 -7.46 -21.87
C PRO A 38 15.31 -6.04 -22.43
N GLY A 39 16.40 -5.34 -22.15
CA GLY A 39 16.59 -3.94 -22.56
C GLY A 39 16.84 -3.71 -24.05
N THR A 40 16.36 -4.60 -24.94
CA THR A 40 16.55 -4.47 -26.39
C THR A 40 15.78 -3.26 -26.93
N PRO A 41 16.19 -2.69 -28.07
CA PRO A 41 15.42 -1.63 -28.73
C PRO A 41 13.98 -2.05 -29.04
N GLY A 42 13.76 -3.32 -29.40
CA GLY A 42 12.44 -3.88 -29.69
C GLY A 42 11.52 -3.87 -28.47
N VAL A 43 11.99 -4.36 -27.32
CA VAL A 43 11.20 -4.36 -26.07
C VAL A 43 10.99 -2.96 -25.52
N ARG A 44 11.97 -2.06 -25.63
CA ARG A 44 11.80 -0.65 -25.24
C ARG A 44 10.72 0.03 -26.07
N LYS A 45 10.70 -0.21 -27.39
CA LYS A 45 9.63 0.30 -28.26
C LYS A 45 8.28 -0.34 -27.93
N TRP A 46 8.24 -1.64 -27.69
CA TRP A 46 7.03 -2.34 -27.28
C TRP A 46 6.46 -1.78 -25.97
N TRP A 47 7.31 -1.49 -24.98
CA TRP A 47 6.92 -0.90 -23.71
C TRP A 47 6.43 0.53 -23.88
N HIS A 48 7.11 1.34 -24.71
CA HIS A 48 6.64 2.66 -25.10
C HIS A 48 5.22 2.60 -25.67
N ASP A 49 5.00 1.76 -26.69
CA ASP A 49 3.73 1.67 -27.40
C ASP A 49 2.59 1.16 -26.49
N ALA A 50 2.90 0.23 -25.58
CA ALA A 50 1.95 -0.27 -24.59
C ALA A 50 1.51 0.85 -23.62
N ASN A 51 2.45 1.60 -23.06
CA ASN A 51 2.14 2.71 -22.15
C ASN A 51 1.44 3.87 -22.89
N TYR A 52 1.82 4.15 -24.13
CA TYR A 52 1.15 5.14 -24.99
C TYR A 52 -0.31 4.78 -25.22
N ASN A 53 -0.56 3.54 -25.62
CA ASN A 53 -1.92 3.05 -25.81
C ASN A 53 -2.74 3.13 -24.52
N ASP A 54 -2.15 2.78 -23.37
CA ASP A 54 -2.85 2.86 -22.09
C ASP A 54 -3.26 4.30 -21.74
N ILE A 55 -2.33 5.27 -21.88
CA ILE A 55 -2.61 6.68 -21.59
C ILE A 55 -3.70 7.26 -22.51
N ILE A 56 -3.72 6.89 -23.79
CA ILE A 56 -4.67 7.44 -24.77
C ILE A 56 -6.02 6.72 -24.74
N ASN A 57 -6.02 5.38 -24.63
CA ASN A 57 -7.20 4.56 -24.89
C ASN A 57 -7.79 3.90 -23.64
N LYS A 58 -7.08 3.88 -22.51
CA LYS A 58 -7.57 3.27 -21.26
C LYS A 58 -7.74 4.35 -20.19
N PRO A 59 -8.88 5.07 -20.17
CA PRO A 59 -9.08 6.16 -19.22
C PRO A 59 -9.04 5.71 -17.77
N LEU A 60 -9.24 4.42 -17.48
CA LEU A 60 -9.15 3.85 -16.13
C LEU A 60 -7.72 3.45 -15.70
N ALA A 61 -6.75 3.45 -16.62
CA ALA A 61 -5.33 3.34 -16.31
C ALA A 61 -4.77 4.74 -16.01
N ARG A 62 -4.50 5.04 -14.74
CA ARG A 62 -4.03 6.35 -14.30
C ARG A 62 -2.53 6.34 -14.12
N TYR A 63 -1.85 7.12 -14.96
CA TYR A 63 -0.42 7.37 -14.85
C TYR A 63 -0.17 8.67 -14.12
N VAL A 64 0.65 8.60 -13.10
CA VAL A 64 0.99 9.71 -12.21
C VAL A 64 2.49 9.76 -12.07
N LYS A 65 3.08 10.94 -12.15
CA LYS A 65 4.52 11.15 -12.09
C LYS A 65 4.89 12.10 -10.97
N VAL A 66 6.14 12.00 -10.53
CA VAL A 66 6.78 12.96 -9.65
C VAL A 66 7.95 13.57 -10.40
N VAL A 67 8.00 14.89 -10.50
CA VAL A 67 9.06 15.63 -11.20
C VAL A 67 9.91 16.42 -10.22
N ASP A 68 11.20 16.56 -10.56
CA ASP A 68 12.14 17.46 -9.89
C ASP A 68 12.29 18.74 -10.74
N PRO A 69 11.75 19.89 -10.29
CA PRO A 69 11.82 21.14 -11.04
C PRO A 69 13.24 21.74 -11.09
N ASP A 70 14.17 21.29 -10.26
CA ASP A 70 15.53 21.82 -10.21
C ASP A 70 16.49 21.12 -11.18
N THR A 71 16.05 20.01 -11.77
CA THR A 71 16.84 19.23 -12.72
C THR A 71 16.08 19.09 -14.03
N LEU A 72 16.78 19.24 -15.15
CA LEU A 72 16.18 19.14 -16.47
C LEU A 72 16.57 17.83 -17.15
N ASP A 73 15.66 17.27 -17.93
CA ASP A 73 15.91 16.19 -18.89
C ASP A 73 16.68 16.71 -20.13
N ALA A 74 16.94 15.82 -21.09
CA ALA A 74 17.65 16.17 -22.32
C ALA A 74 16.89 17.18 -23.21
N GLN A 75 15.59 17.36 -22.98
CA GLN A 75 14.67 18.24 -23.69
C GLN A 75 14.43 19.55 -22.93
N GLY A 76 15.07 19.75 -21.78
CA GLY A 76 14.94 20.96 -20.97
C GLY A 76 13.68 20.99 -20.09
N ARG A 77 13.00 19.86 -19.86
CA ARG A 77 11.80 19.74 -19.01
C ARG A 77 12.20 19.24 -17.62
N PRO A 78 11.42 19.53 -16.57
CA PRO A 78 11.64 18.95 -15.24
C PRO A 78 11.79 17.42 -15.29
N ARG A 79 12.90 16.90 -14.77
CA ARG A 79 13.22 15.47 -14.82
C ARG A 79 12.18 14.68 -14.03
N ILE A 80 11.74 13.55 -14.59
CA ILE A 80 10.87 12.61 -13.89
C ILE A 80 11.70 11.85 -12.85
N ALA A 81 11.37 12.03 -11.57
CA ALA A 81 11.98 11.36 -10.44
C ALA A 81 11.38 9.97 -10.19
N ALA A 82 10.07 9.83 -10.39
CA ALA A 82 9.33 8.59 -10.20
C ALA A 82 8.01 8.62 -10.99
N TYR A 83 7.43 7.45 -11.26
CA TYR A 83 6.06 7.36 -11.75
C TYR A 83 5.36 6.11 -11.22
N ALA A 84 4.04 6.13 -11.27
CA ALA A 84 3.19 4.99 -10.99
C ALA A 84 2.07 4.85 -12.01
N LYS A 85 1.64 3.60 -12.24
CA LYS A 85 0.44 3.25 -12.97
C LYS A 85 -0.56 2.60 -12.01
N TRP A 86 -1.70 3.25 -11.84
CA TRP A 86 -2.84 2.74 -11.07
C TRP A 86 -3.97 2.35 -12.02
N ASP A 87 -4.29 1.05 -12.08
CA ASP A 87 -5.50 0.57 -12.74
C ASP A 87 -6.70 0.74 -11.79
N THR A 88 -7.66 1.56 -12.19
CA THR A 88 -8.90 1.84 -11.43
C THR A 88 -10.11 1.04 -11.92
N ALA A 89 -9.89 0.18 -12.91
CA ALA A 89 -10.85 -0.77 -13.47
C ALA A 89 -10.69 -2.15 -12.82
N MET A 90 -11.79 -2.89 -12.72
CA MET A 90 -11.73 -4.31 -12.39
C MET A 90 -11.15 -5.13 -13.57
N PRO A 91 -10.61 -6.34 -13.33
CA PRO A 91 -9.97 -7.16 -14.36
C PRO A 91 -10.83 -7.36 -15.61
N GLU A 92 -12.14 -7.57 -15.42
CA GLU A 92 -13.13 -7.81 -16.47
C GLU A 92 -13.36 -6.56 -17.35
N GLU A 93 -13.35 -5.38 -16.74
CA GLU A 93 -13.59 -4.09 -17.43
C GLU A 93 -12.33 -3.61 -18.17
N ARG A 94 -11.16 -3.88 -17.58
CA ARG A 94 -9.86 -3.44 -18.10
C ARG A 94 -9.48 -4.15 -19.41
N GLY A 95 -9.98 -5.38 -19.60
CA GLY A 95 -9.54 -6.25 -20.67
C GLY A 95 -8.08 -6.70 -20.50
N ARG A 96 -7.41 -7.00 -21.63
CA ARG A 96 -6.05 -7.52 -21.62
C ARG A 96 -5.07 -6.48 -21.07
N ARG A 97 -4.27 -6.89 -20.07
CA ARG A 97 -3.24 -6.07 -19.41
C ARG A 97 -2.22 -5.51 -20.38
N TYR A 98 -1.62 -6.38 -21.17
CA TYR A 98 -0.56 -6.06 -22.12
C TYR A 98 -0.96 -6.46 -23.55
N PRO A 99 -0.44 -5.76 -24.58
CA PRO A 99 -0.53 -6.25 -25.95
C PRO A 99 0.17 -7.62 -26.13
N PRO A 100 0.07 -8.27 -27.30
CA PRO A 100 0.91 -9.41 -27.63
C PRO A 100 2.40 -9.10 -27.37
N TRP A 101 3.11 -10.07 -26.79
CA TRP A 101 4.53 -9.93 -26.42
C TRP A 101 5.40 -9.74 -27.66
N HIS A 102 6.48 -8.97 -27.52
CA HIS A 102 7.48 -8.82 -28.57
C HIS A 102 8.28 -10.13 -28.74
N GLU A 103 8.84 -10.39 -29.93
CA GLU A 103 9.61 -11.62 -30.22
C GLU A 103 10.86 -11.78 -29.33
N ASP A 104 11.46 -10.66 -28.92
CA ASP A 104 12.58 -10.60 -27.96
C ASP A 104 12.19 -10.98 -26.53
N MET A 105 10.90 -11.13 -26.21
CA MET A 105 10.43 -11.45 -24.86
C MET A 105 10.07 -12.93 -24.74
N PRO A 106 10.40 -13.59 -23.61
CA PRO A 106 10.03 -14.98 -23.38
C PRO A 106 8.51 -15.07 -23.11
N SER A 107 7.74 -15.22 -24.18
CA SER A 107 6.28 -15.09 -24.17
C SER A 107 5.60 -16.04 -23.18
N GLU A 108 6.08 -17.28 -23.05
CA GLU A 108 5.53 -18.27 -22.12
C GLU A 108 5.80 -17.90 -20.67
N GLU A 109 7.02 -17.43 -20.37
CA GLU A 109 7.41 -17.01 -19.03
C GLU A 109 6.67 -15.73 -18.60
N CYS A 110 6.53 -14.77 -19.52
CA CYS A 110 5.73 -13.56 -19.29
C CYS A 110 4.26 -13.94 -19.01
N GLN A 111 3.68 -14.87 -19.77
CA GLN A 111 2.33 -15.37 -19.54
C GLN A 111 2.20 -16.05 -18.16
N ALA A 112 3.13 -16.94 -17.81
CA ALA A 112 3.10 -17.64 -16.53
C ALA A 112 3.23 -16.67 -15.34
N PHE A 113 4.13 -15.69 -15.46
CA PHE A 113 4.34 -14.65 -14.46
C PHE A 113 3.06 -13.83 -14.21
N PHE A 114 2.44 -13.30 -15.27
CA PHE A 114 1.24 -12.50 -15.13
C PHE A 114 0.01 -13.30 -14.76
N LYS A 115 -0.08 -14.56 -15.21
CA LYS A 115 -1.12 -15.46 -14.74
C LYS A 115 -1.03 -15.63 -13.22
N ARG A 116 0.17 -15.83 -12.69
CA ARG A 116 0.38 -15.94 -11.24
C ARG A 116 -0.05 -14.67 -10.50
N GLU A 117 0.31 -13.48 -10.98
CA GLU A 117 -0.14 -12.22 -10.35
C GLU A 117 -1.66 -12.08 -10.35
N GLU A 118 -2.30 -12.41 -11.48
CA GLU A 118 -3.76 -12.37 -11.61
C GLU A 118 -4.45 -13.41 -10.70
N ASP A 119 -3.89 -14.61 -10.57
CA ASP A 119 -4.38 -15.66 -9.67
C ASP A 119 -4.26 -15.23 -8.19
N GLU A 120 -3.12 -14.63 -7.79
CA GLU A 120 -2.91 -14.13 -6.42
C GLU A 120 -3.84 -12.96 -6.10
N ARG A 121 -3.98 -12.02 -7.04
CA ARG A 121 -4.95 -10.93 -6.92
C ARG A 121 -6.36 -11.47 -6.72
N LYS A 122 -6.76 -12.48 -7.50
CA LYS A 122 -8.08 -13.11 -7.36
C LYS A 122 -8.22 -13.88 -6.05
N ARG A 123 -7.19 -14.61 -5.61
CA ARG A 123 -7.19 -15.34 -4.32
C ARG A 123 -7.46 -14.39 -3.16
N VAL A 124 -6.90 -13.19 -3.23
CA VAL A 124 -6.86 -12.26 -2.09
C VAL A 124 -7.99 -11.26 -2.15
N MET A 125 -8.26 -10.69 -3.33
CA MET A 125 -9.33 -9.72 -3.50
C MET A 125 -10.67 -10.37 -3.83
N GLY A 126 -10.71 -11.60 -4.33
CA GLY A 126 -11.94 -12.20 -4.84
C GLY A 126 -12.66 -11.25 -5.81
N ASP A 127 -13.95 -11.03 -5.56
CA ASP A 127 -14.79 -10.09 -6.32
C ASP A 127 -14.85 -8.68 -5.69
N TYR A 128 -14.08 -8.42 -4.63
CA TYR A 128 -14.08 -7.12 -3.98
C TYR A 128 -13.54 -6.05 -4.91
N LYS A 129 -14.26 -4.93 -5.03
CA LYS A 129 -13.80 -3.81 -5.87
C LYS A 129 -12.52 -3.18 -5.31
N HIS A 130 -11.50 -3.09 -6.15
CA HIS A 130 -10.19 -2.56 -5.75
C HIS A 130 -9.45 -1.88 -6.89
N TYR A 131 -8.50 -1.03 -6.53
CA TYR A 131 -7.52 -0.46 -7.44
C TYR A 131 -6.23 -1.23 -7.39
N TYR A 132 -5.56 -1.31 -8.54
CA TYR A 132 -4.35 -2.08 -8.68
C TYR A 132 -3.17 -1.16 -9.00
N LEU A 133 -2.15 -1.19 -8.16
CA LEU A 133 -0.87 -0.57 -8.47
C LEU A 133 -0.06 -1.52 -9.34
N ASP A 134 -0.16 -1.31 -10.65
CA ASP A 134 0.50 -2.14 -11.66
C ASP A 134 2.02 -1.93 -11.67
N THR A 135 2.45 -0.67 -11.57
CA THR A 135 3.85 -0.29 -11.61
C THR A 135 4.09 0.89 -10.67
N LEU A 136 5.16 0.84 -9.89
CA LEU A 136 5.74 1.98 -9.18
C LEU A 136 7.24 1.95 -9.37
N ALA A 137 7.78 2.97 -10.02
CA ALA A 137 9.20 3.07 -10.33
C ALA A 137 9.74 4.39 -9.79
N THR A 138 10.90 4.35 -9.12
CA THR A 138 11.63 5.54 -8.68
C THR A 138 13.04 5.45 -9.21
N HIS A 139 13.48 6.50 -9.91
CA HIS A 139 14.83 6.57 -10.44
C HIS A 139 15.85 6.44 -9.28
N PRO A 140 16.97 5.69 -9.44
CA PRO A 140 17.96 5.50 -8.37
C PRO A 140 18.40 6.79 -7.67
N ASP A 141 18.73 7.86 -8.42
CA ASP A 141 19.10 9.19 -7.89
C ASP A 141 18.04 9.85 -6.98
N TYR A 142 16.78 9.42 -7.07
CA TYR A 142 15.64 10.00 -6.37
C TYR A 142 15.07 9.09 -5.27
N GLN A 143 15.67 7.93 -5.03
CA GLN A 143 15.23 7.03 -3.98
C GLN A 143 15.39 7.68 -2.59
N ARG A 144 14.53 7.26 -1.66
CA ARG A 144 14.54 7.73 -0.25
C ARG A 144 14.31 9.26 -0.09
N ARG A 145 13.82 9.94 -1.13
CA ARG A 145 13.42 11.37 -1.13
C ARG A 145 11.91 11.59 -1.08
N GLY A 146 11.12 10.55 -0.86
CA GLY A 146 9.66 10.64 -0.72
C GLY A 146 8.84 10.54 -2.01
N ALA A 147 9.47 10.44 -3.19
CA ALA A 147 8.78 10.35 -4.47
C ALA A 147 7.79 9.16 -4.54
N GLY A 148 8.22 7.96 -4.14
CA GLY A 148 7.33 6.79 -4.05
C GLY A 148 6.16 6.97 -3.07
N SER A 149 6.39 7.66 -1.95
CA SER A 149 5.32 7.97 -0.99
C SER A 149 4.27 8.92 -1.57
N MET A 150 4.67 9.90 -2.39
CA MET A 150 3.73 10.80 -3.06
C MET A 150 2.82 10.03 -4.02
N LEU A 151 3.39 9.10 -4.80
CA LEU A 151 2.64 8.24 -5.74
C LEU A 151 1.69 7.28 -5.03
N MET A 152 2.12 6.69 -3.91
CA MET A 152 1.27 5.84 -3.06
C MET A 152 0.10 6.63 -2.49
N LYS A 153 0.39 7.82 -1.93
CA LYS A 153 -0.64 8.67 -1.34
C LYS A 153 -1.72 9.02 -2.36
N TRP A 154 -1.34 9.39 -3.59
CA TRP A 154 -2.30 9.71 -4.64
C TRP A 154 -3.30 8.57 -4.91
N GLY A 155 -2.80 7.34 -5.05
CA GLY A 155 -3.66 6.19 -5.35
C GLY A 155 -4.52 5.76 -4.15
N CYS A 156 -3.95 5.78 -2.95
CA CYS A 156 -4.68 5.46 -1.72
C CYS A 156 -5.77 6.48 -1.43
N ASP A 157 -5.48 7.78 -1.56
CA ASP A 157 -6.48 8.84 -1.40
C ASP A 157 -7.63 8.67 -2.40
N LEU A 158 -7.33 8.26 -3.64
CA LEU A 158 -8.35 8.00 -4.67
C LEU A 158 -9.19 6.76 -4.34
N ALA A 159 -8.57 5.68 -3.88
CA ALA A 159 -9.26 4.46 -3.44
C ALA A 159 -10.18 4.76 -2.24
N ASP A 160 -9.68 5.51 -1.26
CA ASP A 160 -10.40 5.95 -0.08
C ASP A 160 -11.61 6.82 -0.44
N LYS A 161 -11.42 7.79 -1.34
CA LYS A 161 -12.50 8.66 -1.83
C LYS A 161 -13.62 7.87 -2.47
N ASN A 162 -13.28 6.79 -3.18
CA ASN A 162 -14.24 5.98 -3.93
C ASN A 162 -14.76 4.78 -3.14
N GLY A 163 -14.30 4.59 -1.90
CA GLY A 163 -14.64 3.44 -1.09
C GLY A 163 -14.31 2.14 -1.83
N VAL A 164 -13.05 1.93 -2.18
CA VAL A 164 -12.59 0.67 -2.78
C VAL A 164 -11.29 0.21 -2.15
N GLY A 165 -10.98 -1.08 -2.27
CA GLY A 165 -9.70 -1.62 -1.85
C GLY A 165 -8.54 -1.17 -2.73
N ALA A 166 -7.32 -1.53 -2.33
CA ALA A 166 -6.12 -1.40 -3.14
C ALA A 166 -5.30 -2.69 -3.08
N TYR A 167 -4.66 -3.03 -4.19
CA TYR A 167 -3.84 -4.23 -4.36
C TYR A 167 -2.51 -3.89 -5.04
N VAL A 168 -1.43 -4.56 -4.65
CA VAL A 168 -0.12 -4.46 -5.29
C VAL A 168 0.64 -5.78 -5.17
N ASP A 169 1.34 -6.17 -6.23
CA ASP A 169 2.34 -7.23 -6.21
C ASP A 169 3.70 -6.61 -5.87
N ALA A 170 4.12 -6.74 -4.61
CA ALA A 170 5.32 -6.03 -4.14
C ALA A 170 6.59 -6.85 -4.29
N SER A 171 7.68 -6.19 -4.70
CA SER A 171 9.02 -6.70 -4.50
C SER A 171 9.44 -6.62 -3.02
N LYS A 172 10.41 -7.45 -2.61
CA LYS A 172 11.01 -7.35 -1.27
C LYS A 172 11.54 -5.95 -0.95
N ALA A 173 12.10 -5.27 -1.96
CA ALA A 173 12.61 -3.91 -1.82
C ALA A 173 11.50 -2.86 -1.65
N GLY A 174 10.32 -3.08 -2.26
CA GLY A 174 9.17 -2.18 -2.18
C GLY A 174 8.34 -2.36 -0.91
N ALA A 175 8.36 -3.53 -0.27
CA ALA A 175 7.53 -3.86 0.91
C ALA A 175 7.54 -2.77 2.01
N PRO A 176 8.69 -2.23 2.46
CA PRO A 176 8.71 -1.21 3.52
C PRO A 176 8.07 0.13 3.13
N LEU A 177 7.83 0.39 1.84
CA LEU A 177 7.05 1.54 1.39
C LEU A 177 5.56 1.25 1.61
N TYR A 178 5.08 0.11 1.11
CA TYR A 178 3.66 -0.27 1.15
C TYR A 178 3.15 -0.43 2.58
N GLU A 179 3.94 -1.03 3.48
CA GLU A 179 3.61 -1.18 4.92
C GLU A 179 3.26 0.16 5.58
N ARG A 180 3.94 1.26 5.22
CA ARG A 180 3.67 2.59 5.78
C ARG A 180 2.30 3.13 5.38
N PHE A 181 1.73 2.62 4.29
CA PHE A 181 0.40 2.96 3.80
C PHE A 181 -0.66 1.98 4.31
N GLY A 182 -0.33 1.08 5.23
CA GLY A 182 -1.28 0.19 5.89
C GLY A 182 -1.63 -1.06 5.09
N PHE A 183 -0.91 -1.34 4.01
CA PHE A 183 -0.97 -2.62 3.32
C PHE A 183 -0.47 -3.73 4.28
N VAL A 184 -1.06 -4.95 4.23
CA VAL A 184 -0.53 -6.17 4.90
C VAL A 184 -0.09 -7.30 3.95
N ASP A 185 1.00 -8.01 4.29
CA ASP A 185 1.53 -9.20 3.59
C ASP A 185 0.65 -10.45 3.81
N GLU A 186 -0.12 -10.84 2.80
CA GLU A 186 -1.04 -11.99 2.86
C GLU A 186 -0.36 -13.35 2.62
N ASN A 187 0.91 -13.40 2.25
CA ASN A 187 1.66 -14.67 2.16
C ASN A 187 2.14 -15.11 3.56
N ARG A 188 2.55 -14.15 4.40
CA ARG A 188 2.90 -14.42 5.81
C ARG A 188 1.71 -14.91 6.63
N ARG A 189 0.49 -14.52 6.25
CA ARG A 189 -0.74 -14.94 6.93
C ARG A 189 -1.06 -16.42 6.70
N SER A 190 -0.76 -16.97 5.53
CA SER A 190 -0.93 -18.41 5.27
C SER A 190 0.08 -19.29 6.02
N GLU A 191 1.31 -18.80 6.21
CA GLU A 191 2.37 -19.54 6.93
C GLU A 191 2.09 -19.67 8.44
N LEU A 192 1.44 -18.66 9.03
CA LEU A 192 1.04 -18.68 10.45
C LEU A 192 -0.28 -19.43 10.70
N GLY A 193 -0.96 -19.89 9.64
CA GLY A 193 -2.25 -20.59 9.70
C GLY A 193 -2.18 -22.12 9.65
N VAL A 194 -0.97 -22.72 9.58
CA VAL A 194 -0.78 -24.18 9.52
C VAL A 194 0.15 -24.63 10.66
N GLN A 195 -0.40 -24.72 11.86
CA GLN A 195 0.08 -25.63 12.91
C GLN A 195 -1.10 -26.40 13.50
N SER A 196 -1.71 -27.25 12.68
CA SER A 196 -2.48 -28.41 13.16
C SER A 196 -2.32 -29.56 12.16
N GLU A 197 -1.39 -30.46 12.51
CA GLU A 197 -1.24 -31.88 12.13
C GLU A 197 -1.44 -32.30 10.66
N ILE A 198 -0.35 -32.75 10.00
CA ILE A 198 -0.05 -34.13 9.55
C ILE A 198 1.26 -34.13 8.75
N GLU A 199 2.10 -35.16 8.99
CA GLU A 199 3.46 -35.32 8.47
C GLU A 199 3.54 -36.29 7.25
N VAL A 200 4.54 -36.03 6.38
CA VAL A 200 5.23 -36.90 5.40
C VAL A 200 4.68 -37.03 3.95
N ALA A 201 5.35 -36.35 2.98
CA ALA A 201 6.33 -36.94 2.04
C ALA A 201 6.74 -35.95 0.90
N GLU A 202 8.00 -35.50 0.89
CA GLU A 202 8.70 -34.93 -0.28
C GLU A 202 9.33 -36.05 -1.15
N PRO A 203 9.95 -35.87 -2.36
CA PRO A 203 10.47 -34.61 -2.97
C PRO A 203 10.32 -34.45 -4.52
N ARG A 204 10.47 -33.21 -5.01
CA ARG A 204 11.42 -32.84 -6.09
C ARG A 204 11.50 -31.33 -6.26
N GLU A 205 12.68 -30.82 -5.93
CA GLU A 205 13.13 -29.45 -6.11
C GLU A 205 13.00 -28.97 -7.56
N MET A 206 12.45 -27.77 -7.73
CA MET A 206 13.04 -26.74 -8.59
C MET A 206 12.91 -25.40 -7.87
N THR A 207 13.86 -25.17 -6.97
CA THR A 207 14.15 -23.88 -6.35
C THR A 207 14.71 -22.94 -7.42
N PHE A 208 13.84 -22.34 -8.23
CA PHE A 208 14.16 -21.07 -8.89
C PHE A 208 13.81 -19.96 -7.91
N GLY A 209 14.84 -19.45 -7.23
CA GLY A 209 14.75 -18.35 -6.28
C GLY A 209 14.40 -17.03 -6.97
N LEU A 210 13.14 -16.87 -7.37
CA LEU A 210 12.61 -15.69 -8.03
C LEU A 210 11.40 -15.17 -7.26
N PHE A 211 11.61 -14.05 -6.57
CA PHE A 211 10.57 -13.17 -6.00
C PHE A 211 9.53 -13.82 -5.10
N SER A 212 9.77 -13.74 -3.79
CA SER A 212 8.68 -13.63 -2.81
C SER A 212 7.94 -12.32 -3.11
N LYS A 213 7.00 -12.35 -4.06
CA LYS A 213 6.10 -11.24 -4.32
C LYS A 213 5.06 -11.21 -3.22
N THR A 214 5.11 -10.17 -2.42
CA THR A 214 4.18 -9.99 -1.32
C THR A 214 2.85 -9.50 -1.85
N VAL A 215 1.78 -10.14 -1.40
CA VAL A 215 0.40 -9.85 -1.72
C VAL A 215 -0.11 -8.85 -0.68
N TRP A 216 -0.71 -7.75 -1.12
CA TRP A 216 -1.22 -6.74 -0.21
C TRP A 216 -2.64 -6.30 -0.53
N CYS A 217 -3.50 -6.21 0.48
CA CYS A 217 -4.93 -6.07 0.29
C CYS A 217 -5.58 -5.12 1.31
N LEU A 218 -6.45 -4.24 0.82
CA LEU A 218 -7.57 -3.66 1.58
C LEU A 218 -8.84 -4.46 1.24
N ARG A 219 -9.16 -5.48 2.04
CA ARG A 219 -10.40 -6.25 1.92
C ARG A 219 -11.49 -5.64 2.79
N PRO A 220 -12.75 -5.56 2.34
CA PRO A 220 -13.89 -5.34 3.23
C PRO A 220 -13.98 -6.49 4.23
N ALA A 221 -14.44 -6.19 5.44
CA ALA A 221 -14.59 -7.19 6.49
C ALA A 221 -15.45 -8.37 6.00
N ASP A 222 -15.04 -9.59 6.36
CA ASP A 222 -15.88 -10.78 6.28
C ASP A 222 -17.15 -10.52 7.11
N ALA A 223 -18.23 -10.20 6.42
CA ALA A 223 -19.58 -10.26 6.94
C ALA A 223 -20.30 -11.31 6.09
N ASP A 224 -20.78 -12.32 6.80
CA ASP A 224 -21.70 -13.35 6.36
C ASP A 224 -22.69 -12.81 5.31
N ALA A 225 -22.98 -13.64 4.32
CA ALA A 225 -23.58 -13.29 3.05
C ALA A 225 -25.02 -12.76 3.17
N THR A 226 -25.25 -11.53 3.65
CA THR A 226 -26.57 -10.87 3.53
C THR A 226 -26.60 -9.36 3.85
N GLN A 227 -25.62 -8.53 3.46
CA GLN A 227 -25.88 -7.08 3.40
C GLN A 227 -24.94 -6.36 2.43
N ARG A 228 -25.49 -6.03 1.25
CA ARG A 228 -24.85 -5.21 0.23
C ARG A 228 -24.85 -3.74 0.69
N ASN A 229 -23.77 -3.05 0.34
CA ASN A 229 -23.52 -1.61 0.49
C ASN A 229 -23.15 -1.15 1.90
N ASN A 230 -21.85 -1.21 2.22
CA ASN A 230 -21.08 -0.12 2.85
C ASN A 230 -19.60 -0.52 2.89
N VAL A 231 -18.75 0.31 2.31
CA VAL A 231 -17.35 -0.02 2.03
C VAL A 231 -16.49 0.25 3.27
N LEU A 232 -15.77 -0.78 3.72
CA LEU A 232 -14.91 -0.76 4.91
C LEU A 232 -13.44 -0.53 4.57
N ARG A 233 -12.78 0.31 5.37
CA ARG A 233 -11.33 0.28 5.59
C ARG A 233 -11.00 -0.81 6.61
N VAL A 234 -10.10 -1.72 6.26
CA VAL A 234 -9.35 -2.56 7.20
C VAL A 234 -7.91 -2.07 7.19
N VAL A 235 -7.46 -1.51 8.31
CA VAL A 235 -6.03 -1.32 8.57
C VAL A 235 -5.69 -2.37 9.62
N THR A 236 -5.30 -3.56 9.20
CA THR A 236 -4.78 -4.57 10.13
C THR A 236 -3.35 -4.15 10.51
N ILE A 237 -3.22 -3.53 11.67
CA ILE A 237 -1.91 -3.38 12.32
C ILE A 237 -1.70 -4.63 13.16
N SER A 238 -1.19 -5.72 12.57
CA SER A 238 -0.72 -6.86 13.37
C SER A 238 0.63 -6.49 13.99
N ILE A 239 0.63 -6.24 15.30
CA ILE A 239 1.85 -6.02 16.07
C ILE A 239 1.87 -7.10 17.13
N ALA A 240 2.59 -8.19 16.84
CA ALA A 240 2.97 -9.13 17.88
C ALA A 240 3.69 -8.35 19.01
N CYS A 241 3.06 -8.26 20.17
CA CYS A 241 3.70 -7.82 21.39
C CYS A 241 3.98 -9.07 22.24
N PRO A 242 5.23 -9.40 22.57
CA PRO A 242 5.48 -10.37 23.61
C PRO A 242 4.96 -9.76 24.91
N LEU A 243 3.97 -10.41 25.52
CA LEU A 243 3.53 -10.11 26.88
C LEU A 243 4.77 -10.04 27.79
N PRO A 244 4.93 -8.99 28.62
CA PRO A 244 6.01 -8.98 29.60
C PRO A 244 5.82 -10.15 30.54
N SER A 245 6.83 -11.02 30.60
CA SER A 245 6.95 -11.98 31.69
C SER A 245 7.01 -11.20 33.01
N THR A 246 6.21 -11.65 33.97
CA THR A 246 6.20 -11.13 35.33
C THR A 246 7.60 -11.20 35.92
N SER A 247 8.27 -10.05 36.04
CA SER A 247 9.36 -9.88 36.99
C SER A 247 9.27 -8.49 37.62
N SER A 248 9.05 -8.50 38.93
CA SER A 248 9.20 -7.37 39.84
C SER A 248 10.52 -6.66 39.60
N HIS A 249 10.52 -5.32 39.57
CA HIS A 249 11.35 -4.42 40.42
C HIS A 249 11.18 -2.95 39.98
N GLY A 250 10.58 -2.14 40.87
CA GLY A 250 11.00 -0.76 41.19
C GLY A 250 10.92 0.34 40.14
N GLY A 251 9.83 1.11 40.15
CA GLY A 251 9.79 2.47 39.57
C GLY A 251 8.37 2.96 39.31
N LYS A 252 7.75 3.62 40.29
CA LYS A 252 6.46 4.33 40.10
C LYS A 252 6.69 5.53 39.17
N ALA A 253 6.39 5.38 37.88
CA ALA A 253 6.01 6.51 37.04
C ALA A 253 4.50 6.74 37.25
N SER A 254 4.13 7.95 37.66
CA SER A 254 2.75 8.34 37.95
C SER A 254 1.84 8.13 36.72
N ALA A 255 0.62 7.66 36.98
CA ALA A 255 -0.39 7.39 35.96
C ALA A 255 -0.85 8.66 35.19
N ASP A 256 -0.60 9.85 35.73
CA ASP A 256 -1.10 11.12 35.20
C ASP A 256 -0.33 11.70 33.99
N GLN A 257 0.55 10.93 33.34
CA GLN A 257 1.45 11.46 32.30
C GLN A 257 1.50 10.65 31.00
N LYS A 258 0.64 9.63 30.87
CA LYS A 258 0.58 8.76 29.69
C LYS A 258 -0.65 9.11 28.84
N GLY A 259 -0.45 9.88 27.77
CA GLY A 259 -1.56 10.28 26.87
C GLY A 259 -1.39 11.69 26.30
N ASP A 260 -0.89 12.60 27.12
CA ASP A 260 -0.84 14.04 26.81
C ASP A 260 0.09 14.39 25.64
N ASP A 261 1.21 13.66 25.50
CA ASP A 261 2.12 13.88 24.38
C ASP A 261 1.47 13.57 23.03
N ALA A 262 0.61 12.55 22.97
CA ALA A 262 -0.12 12.19 21.77
C ALA A 262 -1.26 13.16 21.44
N LEU A 263 -1.98 13.65 22.44
CA LEU A 263 -3.00 14.70 22.29
C LEU A 263 -2.36 16.03 21.86
N ALA A 264 -1.11 16.27 22.24
CA ALA A 264 -0.30 17.40 21.81
C ALA A 264 0.40 17.19 20.45
N GLY A 265 0.12 16.09 19.74
CA GLY A 265 0.68 15.80 18.41
C GLY A 265 2.16 15.39 18.39
N ARG A 266 2.73 14.98 19.54
CA ARG A 266 4.11 14.48 19.65
C ARG A 266 4.15 12.95 19.55
N GLU A 267 5.14 12.42 18.85
CA GLU A 267 5.35 10.98 18.71
C GLU A 267 5.96 10.40 20.00
N GLU A 268 5.28 9.43 20.62
CA GLU A 268 5.78 8.76 21.81
C GLU A 268 6.87 7.74 21.46
N ARG A 269 8.06 7.90 22.03
CA ARG A 269 9.19 6.98 21.79
C ARG A 269 8.96 5.64 22.48
N GLY A 270 9.04 4.54 21.73
CA GLY A 270 9.04 3.18 22.27
C GLY A 270 7.66 2.54 22.45
N VAL A 271 6.57 3.26 22.14
CA VAL A 271 5.20 2.73 22.18
C VAL A 271 4.57 2.92 20.80
N ARG A 272 4.24 1.81 20.11
CA ARG A 272 3.61 1.87 18.79
C ARG A 272 2.19 2.44 18.94
N SER A 273 1.93 3.55 18.24
CA SER A 273 0.66 4.27 18.30
C SER A 273 0.25 4.81 16.94
N HIS A 274 -1.04 5.07 16.76
CA HIS A 274 -1.58 5.65 15.53
C HIS A 274 -2.63 6.72 15.85
N ARG A 275 -2.62 7.81 15.08
CA ARG A 275 -3.61 8.90 15.17
C ARG A 275 -4.44 8.95 13.89
N PHE A 276 -5.72 8.64 14.01
CA PHE A 276 -6.70 8.79 12.95
C PHE A 276 -7.25 10.22 12.94
N PRO A 277 -7.12 10.97 11.83
CA PRO A 277 -7.61 12.35 11.75
C PRO A 277 -9.16 12.39 11.83
N PRO A 278 -9.72 13.56 12.19
CA PRO A 278 -11.17 13.74 12.25
C PRO A 278 -11.81 13.66 10.86
N ASN A 279 -13.00 13.07 10.79
CA ASN A 279 -13.83 13.06 9.58
C ASN A 279 -14.81 14.25 9.63
N PRO A 280 -14.79 15.19 8.67
CA PRO A 280 -15.65 16.38 8.71
C PRO A 280 -17.10 16.11 8.32
N THR A 281 -17.40 15.02 7.62
CA THR A 281 -18.71 14.80 6.97
C THR A 281 -19.60 13.80 7.69
N SER A 282 -19.03 12.85 8.42
CA SER A 282 -19.76 11.69 8.94
C SER A 282 -19.24 11.22 10.30
N ASN A 283 -20.16 10.67 11.11
CA ASN A 283 -19.80 9.85 12.27
C ASN A 283 -19.17 8.56 11.76
N ARG A 284 -18.35 7.92 12.59
CA ARG A 284 -17.73 6.63 12.33
C ARG A 284 -17.82 5.76 13.58
N ARG A 285 -17.56 4.47 13.48
CA ARG A 285 -17.24 3.58 14.61
C ARG A 285 -15.91 2.91 14.37
N ILE A 286 -15.17 2.60 15.43
CA ILE A 286 -13.91 1.86 15.38
C ILE A 286 -14.02 0.60 16.24
N LYS A 287 -13.61 -0.57 15.73
CA LYS A 287 -13.61 -1.83 16.48
C LYS A 287 -12.21 -2.12 17.04
N PHE A 288 -12.01 -1.87 18.31
CA PHE A 288 -10.68 -1.81 18.92
C PHE A 288 -10.43 -2.95 19.91
N GLN A 289 -9.22 -3.52 19.83
CA GLN A 289 -8.60 -4.38 20.84
C GLN A 289 -7.16 -3.92 21.01
N GLY A 290 -6.72 -3.62 22.23
CA GLY A 290 -5.38 -3.07 22.45
C GLY A 290 -5.17 -2.36 23.78
N LEU A 291 -3.98 -1.77 23.94
CA LEU A 291 -3.56 -1.14 25.19
C LEU A 291 -4.27 0.19 25.48
N TYR A 292 -4.62 0.98 24.46
CA TYR A 292 -5.20 2.31 24.66
C TYR A 292 -6.02 2.78 23.46
N ILE A 293 -7.21 3.35 23.68
CA ILE A 293 -7.97 4.12 22.69
C ILE A 293 -8.50 5.42 23.31
N CYS A 294 -8.37 6.53 22.59
CA CYS A 294 -8.95 7.82 22.94
C CYS A 294 -9.69 8.42 21.74
N VAL A 295 -10.92 8.87 21.95
CA VAL A 295 -11.74 9.59 20.97
C VAL A 295 -11.98 10.99 21.50
N PHE A 296 -11.43 11.99 20.81
CA PHE A 296 -11.42 13.37 21.30
C PHE A 296 -11.63 14.38 20.18
N ASN A 297 -12.20 15.54 20.52
CA ASN A 297 -12.39 16.65 19.62
C ASN A 297 -11.39 17.77 19.97
N GLU A 298 -10.51 18.10 19.04
CA GLU A 298 -9.43 19.08 19.23
C GLU A 298 -9.95 20.51 19.38
N GLU A 299 -10.99 20.89 18.65
CA GLU A 299 -11.52 22.27 18.66
C GLU A 299 -12.21 22.60 19.98
N THR A 300 -12.97 21.64 20.50
CA THR A 300 -13.77 21.79 21.73
C THR A 300 -13.06 21.28 22.97
N GLN A 301 -11.90 20.62 22.80
CA GLN A 301 -11.18 19.89 23.84
C GLN A 301 -12.04 18.82 24.53
N HIS A 302 -13.09 18.33 23.85
CA HIS A 302 -14.02 17.36 24.41
C HIS A 302 -13.52 15.93 24.21
N GLN A 303 -13.27 15.21 25.30
CA GLN A 303 -12.95 13.79 25.29
C GLN A 303 -14.24 12.96 25.40
N LYS A 304 -14.57 12.20 24.33
CA LYS A 304 -15.74 11.31 24.31
C LYS A 304 -15.42 9.93 24.90
N THR A 305 -14.25 9.39 24.60
CA THR A 305 -13.87 8.02 25.00
C THR A 305 -12.41 7.99 25.41
N LEU A 306 -12.11 7.24 26.47
CA LEU A 306 -10.77 6.89 26.90
C LEU A 306 -10.84 5.50 27.55
N GLU A 307 -10.27 4.50 26.88
CA GLU A 307 -10.21 3.12 27.40
C GLU A 307 -8.80 2.56 27.31
N GLU A 308 -8.44 1.73 28.28
CA GLU A 308 -7.14 1.06 28.36
C GLU A 308 -7.31 -0.45 28.48
N ASN A 309 -6.36 -1.22 27.93
CA ASN A 309 -6.29 -2.68 28.02
C ASN A 309 -7.59 -3.40 27.57
N VAL A 310 -8.09 -3.02 26.40
CA VAL A 310 -9.27 -3.63 25.77
C VAL A 310 -8.88 -5.02 25.25
N GLY A 311 -9.19 -6.05 26.05
CA GLY A 311 -8.76 -7.43 25.84
C GLY A 311 -9.53 -8.21 24.76
N GLU A 312 -10.72 -7.75 24.40
CA GLU A 312 -11.57 -8.28 23.32
C GLU A 312 -12.03 -7.15 22.42
N TYR A 313 -12.33 -7.43 21.15
CA TYR A 313 -12.79 -6.41 20.22
C TYR A 313 -14.09 -5.73 20.68
N GLN A 314 -14.02 -4.40 20.87
CA GLN A 314 -15.16 -3.56 21.23
C GLN A 314 -15.39 -2.44 20.21
N ASP A 315 -16.64 -2.07 19.96
CA ASP A 315 -16.99 -0.95 19.09
C ASP A 315 -17.02 0.37 19.85
N PHE A 316 -16.35 1.39 19.31
CA PHE A 316 -16.33 2.74 19.83
C PHE A 316 -16.87 3.74 18.81
N GLU A 317 -17.78 4.61 19.23
CA GLU A 317 -18.30 5.67 18.36
C GLU A 317 -17.34 6.85 18.26
N VAL A 318 -17.14 7.33 17.03
CA VAL A 318 -16.30 8.48 16.69
C VAL A 318 -17.14 9.51 15.94
N PRO A 319 -17.69 10.53 16.62
CA PRO A 319 -18.51 11.53 15.97
C PRO A 319 -17.73 12.31 14.91
N LYS A 320 -18.47 12.93 13.97
CA LYS A 320 -17.87 13.86 13.01
C LYS A 320 -17.05 14.93 13.75
N GLY A 321 -15.87 15.24 13.22
CA GLY A 321 -14.93 16.18 13.83
C GLY A 321 -14.09 15.61 14.98
N TYR A 322 -14.23 14.32 15.35
CA TYR A 322 -13.43 13.70 16.41
C TYR A 322 -12.24 12.93 15.84
N THR A 323 -11.08 13.17 16.43
CA THR A 323 -9.84 12.44 16.24
C THR A 323 -9.87 11.16 17.09
N THR A 324 -9.25 10.09 16.60
CA THR A 324 -9.07 8.86 17.38
C THR A 324 -7.60 8.53 17.49
N TYR A 325 -7.15 8.18 18.68
CA TYR A 325 -5.78 7.82 18.94
C TYR A 325 -5.73 6.45 19.63
N VAL A 326 -4.80 5.59 19.19
CA VAL A 326 -4.70 4.20 19.65
C VAL A 326 -3.25 3.82 19.99
N ARG A 327 -3.03 2.95 20.99
CA ARG A 327 -1.72 2.37 21.34
C ARG A 327 -1.79 0.86 21.52
N GLY A 328 -0.69 0.18 21.12
CA GLY A 328 -0.47 -1.25 21.37
C GLY A 328 -1.69 -2.10 21.00
N ALA A 329 -2.14 -1.96 19.76
CA ALA A 329 -3.45 -2.44 19.35
C ALA A 329 -3.39 -3.33 18.11
N ASP A 330 -4.25 -4.34 18.11
CA ASP A 330 -4.70 -5.06 16.93
C ASP A 330 -6.02 -4.41 16.50
N VAL A 331 -5.96 -3.36 15.67
CA VAL A 331 -7.14 -2.52 15.36
C VAL A 331 -7.96 -3.12 14.22
N VAL A 332 -9.28 -3.16 14.40
CA VAL A 332 -10.27 -3.64 13.42
C VAL A 332 -11.24 -2.49 13.05
N CYS A 333 -11.47 -2.32 11.75
CA CYS A 333 -12.60 -1.64 11.11
C CYS A 333 -12.99 -0.19 11.52
N TRP A 334 -13.17 0.65 10.50
CA TRP A 334 -14.07 1.81 10.58
C TRP A 334 -15.43 1.46 9.98
N LEU A 335 -16.52 1.51 10.75
CA LEU A 335 -17.89 1.45 10.23
C LEU A 335 -18.38 2.89 10.00
N ILE A 336 -18.92 3.18 8.81
CA ILE A 336 -19.57 4.47 8.48
C ILE A 336 -21.06 4.34 8.79
#